data_AF-A0AA43JYQ4-F1
#
_entry.id   AF-A0AA43JYQ4-F1
#
_cell.length_a   1.000
_cell.length_b   1.000
_cell.length_c   1.000
_cell.angle_alpha   90.00
_cell.angle_beta   90.00
_cell.angle_gamma   90.00
#
_symmetry.space_group_name_H-M   'P 1'
#
loop_
_entity.id
_entity.type
_entity.pdbx_description
1 polymer ?
#
loop_
_entity_poly.entity_id
_entity_poly.type
_entity_poly.pdbx_seq_one_letter_code
_entity_poly.pdbx_strand_id
1 'polypeptide(L)'
;MFLLESNLIPETWGNAKPKLSKALGDYLKKAEIEVKAGRESLYRVEDTFMLLRGEQSPSGAKELVVVALAGDMAIGTLSALNHGVANGFDSIRAHFNQRGAYRYIQRKLQLPVREIETHKNEHVLQIRFDDMGGRSKSNSNAKTITTTTNKNNSLGIGGDNNGFALSGIENSDINLSMTDHGAMAVAGKTAEEAFNFGNNALDLASDSVDASLNFGENALDGAFSFGESALGANADLSEYAIGANTNLSEHAIDSIKSMAGQQTETTKAAIAMANASKAREQTGENESNNELLKNVSLMVGILGTLMTMAYLVSGRKK
;
A
#
# COMPACT_ATOMS: atom_id res chain seq x y z
N MET A 1 -29.83 36.07 -24.19
CA MET A 1 -30.02 35.56 -22.81
C MET A 1 -29.97 34.05 -22.92
N PHE A 2 -28.78 33.44 -22.80
CA PHE A 2 -28.69 31.99 -22.79
C PHE A 2 -29.10 31.52 -21.40
N LEU A 3 -30.27 30.89 -21.29
CA LEU A 3 -30.68 30.14 -20.12
C LEU A 3 -29.70 28.97 -19.99
N LEU A 4 -28.91 28.92 -18.92
CA LEU A 4 -28.23 27.67 -18.58
C LEU A 4 -29.32 26.67 -18.24
N GLU A 5 -29.49 25.64 -19.07
CA GLU A 5 -30.41 24.55 -18.75
C GLU A 5 -29.79 23.62 -17.70
N SER A 6 -30.61 23.16 -16.77
CA SER A 6 -30.19 22.16 -15.78
C SER A 6 -29.89 20.83 -16.48
N ASN A 7 -28.66 20.35 -16.38
CA ASN A 7 -28.25 19.02 -16.87
C ASN A 7 -28.55 17.88 -15.88
N LEU A 8 -29.22 18.18 -14.76
CA LEU A 8 -29.59 17.19 -13.75
C LEU A 8 -30.79 16.35 -14.18
N ILE A 9 -30.62 15.03 -14.09
CA ILE A 9 -31.68 14.04 -14.35
C ILE A 9 -32.35 13.69 -13.01
N PRO A 10 -33.67 13.85 -12.85
CA PRO A 10 -34.38 13.41 -11.65
C PRO A 10 -34.16 11.92 -11.37
N GLU A 11 -33.99 11.55 -10.09
CA GLU A 11 -33.67 10.18 -9.69
C GLU A 11 -34.57 9.67 -8.55
N THR A 12 -34.65 8.35 -8.38
CA THR A 12 -35.46 7.73 -7.33
C THR A 12 -34.65 7.39 -6.09
N TRP A 13 -35.30 7.41 -4.91
CA TRP A 13 -34.65 7.07 -3.64
C TRP A 13 -34.06 5.65 -3.63
N GLY A 14 -34.74 4.68 -4.27
CA GLY A 14 -34.26 3.30 -4.36
C GLY A 14 -32.88 3.19 -5.02
N ASN A 15 -32.65 3.93 -6.10
CA ASN A 15 -31.39 3.92 -6.84
C ASN A 15 -30.31 4.78 -6.17
N ALA A 16 -30.69 5.94 -5.63
CA ALA A 16 -29.75 6.89 -5.06
C ALA A 16 -29.27 6.51 -3.63
N LYS A 17 -30.13 5.85 -2.84
CA LYS A 17 -29.85 5.52 -1.43
C LYS A 17 -28.56 4.73 -1.23
N PRO A 18 -28.26 3.64 -1.98
CA PRO A 18 -27.00 2.90 -1.80
C PRO A 18 -25.77 3.79 -2.03
N LYS A 19 -25.84 4.70 -3.00
CA LYS A 19 -24.73 5.59 -3.39
C LYS A 19 -24.52 6.74 -2.39
N LEU A 20 -25.62 7.31 -1.88
CA LEU A 20 -25.59 8.45 -0.96
C LEU A 20 -25.45 8.05 0.51
N SER A 21 -25.63 6.77 0.85
CA SER A 21 -25.60 6.27 2.24
C SER A 21 -24.38 6.73 3.04
N LYS A 22 -23.19 6.65 2.44
CA LYS A 22 -21.93 7.09 3.06
C LYS A 22 -21.86 8.60 3.26
N ALA A 23 -22.37 9.38 2.32
CA ALA A 23 -22.35 10.85 2.40
C ALA A 23 -23.39 11.37 3.41
N LEU A 24 -24.55 10.70 3.51
CA LEU A 24 -25.64 11.08 4.41
C LEU A 24 -25.38 10.70 5.86
N GLY A 25 -24.64 9.63 6.13
CA GLY A 25 -24.33 9.18 7.50
C GLY A 25 -25.58 9.09 8.38
N ASP A 26 -25.57 9.80 9.52
CA ASP A 26 -26.67 9.82 10.48
C ASP A 26 -27.95 10.48 9.93
N TYR A 27 -27.84 11.34 8.91
CA TYR A 27 -28.98 12.01 8.27
C TYR A 27 -29.78 11.07 7.36
N LEU A 28 -29.28 9.87 7.04
CA LEU A 28 -29.89 8.95 6.06
C LEU A 28 -31.38 8.65 6.34
N LYS A 29 -31.74 8.40 7.60
CA LYS A 29 -33.14 8.10 7.98
C LYS A 29 -34.04 9.32 7.80
N LYS A 30 -33.53 10.51 8.11
CA LYS A 30 -34.27 11.77 7.98
C LYS A 30 -34.43 12.14 6.50
N ALA A 31 -33.37 12.03 5.70
CA ALA A 31 -33.43 12.23 4.25
C ALA A 31 -34.52 11.38 3.58
N GLU A 32 -34.69 10.11 3.97
CA GLU A 32 -35.77 9.28 3.42
C GLU A 32 -37.18 9.86 3.67
N ILE A 33 -37.39 10.45 4.85
CA ILE A 33 -38.67 11.07 5.23
C ILE A 33 -38.85 12.38 4.46
N GLU A 34 -37.80 13.20 4.36
CA GLU A 34 -37.82 14.49 3.67
C GLU A 34 -38.05 14.34 2.15
N VAL A 35 -37.44 13.32 1.53
CA VAL A 35 -37.67 12.97 0.13
C VAL A 35 -39.11 12.51 -0.09
N LYS A 36 -39.66 11.64 0.77
CA LYS A 36 -41.07 11.21 0.69
C LYS A 36 -42.04 12.38 0.88
N ALA A 37 -41.66 13.38 1.67
CA ALA A 37 -42.44 14.58 1.88
C ALA A 37 -42.29 15.64 0.76
N GLY A 38 -41.45 15.39 -0.26
CA GLY A 38 -41.21 16.30 -1.38
C GLY A 38 -40.40 17.55 -1.03
N ARG A 39 -39.77 17.58 0.15
CA ARG A 39 -38.94 18.73 0.58
C ARG A 39 -37.49 18.63 0.11
N GLU A 40 -37.03 17.41 -0.15
CA GLU A 40 -35.72 17.14 -0.74
C GLU A 40 -35.91 16.36 -2.04
N SER A 41 -35.12 16.68 -3.06
CA SER A 41 -35.20 16.09 -4.40
C SER A 41 -33.89 15.47 -4.81
N LEU A 42 -33.97 14.32 -5.47
CA LEU A 42 -32.82 13.55 -5.91
C LEU A 42 -32.53 13.78 -7.38
N TYR A 43 -31.25 13.88 -7.68
CA TYR A 43 -30.77 14.08 -9.03
C TYR A 43 -29.53 13.26 -9.30
N ARG A 44 -29.30 12.99 -10.57
CA ARG A 44 -28.11 12.35 -11.09
C ARG A 44 -27.56 13.11 -12.30
N VAL A 45 -26.24 13.11 -12.41
CA VAL A 45 -25.50 13.50 -13.62
C VAL A 45 -24.38 12.48 -13.78
N GLU A 46 -24.39 11.75 -14.90
CA GLU A 46 -23.48 10.60 -15.11
C GLU A 46 -23.52 9.63 -13.91
N ASP A 47 -22.37 9.27 -13.34
CA ASP A 47 -22.29 8.41 -12.14
C ASP A 47 -22.33 9.19 -10.82
N THR A 48 -22.68 10.49 -10.86
CA THR A 48 -22.75 11.36 -9.69
C THR A 48 -24.19 11.58 -9.25
N PHE A 49 -24.46 11.27 -7.98
CA PHE A 49 -25.76 11.37 -7.34
C PHE A 49 -25.78 12.52 -6.34
N MET A 50 -26.89 13.24 -6.27
CA MET A 50 -27.07 14.39 -5.40
C MET A 50 -28.46 14.40 -4.76
N LEU A 51 -28.50 14.85 -3.52
CA LEU A 51 -29.72 15.19 -2.81
C LEU A 51 -29.73 16.70 -2.58
N LEU A 52 -30.71 17.37 -3.16
CA LEU A 52 -30.82 18.83 -3.17
C LEU A 52 -32.06 19.27 -2.40
N ARG A 53 -31.94 20.39 -1.68
CA ARG A 53 -33.04 21.02 -0.94
C ARG A 53 -33.07 22.51 -1.25
N GLY A 54 -34.25 23.03 -1.60
CA GLY A 54 -34.44 24.47 -1.68
C GLY A 54 -34.79 25.03 -0.30
N GLU A 55 -34.04 26.02 0.15
CA GLU A 55 -34.33 26.80 1.35
C GLU A 55 -34.59 28.25 0.99
N GLN A 56 -35.41 28.93 1.79
CA GLN A 56 -35.62 30.36 1.66
C GLN A 56 -35.25 31.02 2.98
N SER A 57 -34.31 31.96 2.91
CA SER A 57 -33.93 32.81 4.03
C SER A 57 -35.11 33.68 4.48
N PRO A 58 -35.17 34.10 5.76
CA PRO A 58 -36.11 35.12 6.23
C PRO A 58 -36.07 36.43 5.42
N SER A 59 -34.93 36.73 4.77
CA SER A 59 -34.77 37.88 3.87
C SER A 59 -35.35 37.68 2.47
N GLY A 60 -35.93 36.51 2.18
CA GLY A 60 -36.51 36.14 0.88
C GLY A 60 -35.54 35.50 -0.11
N ALA A 61 -34.23 35.51 0.18
CA ALA A 61 -33.20 34.90 -0.66
C ALA A 61 -33.36 33.37 -0.73
N LYS A 62 -33.30 32.80 -1.94
CA LYS A 62 -33.43 31.38 -2.20
C LYS A 62 -32.05 30.73 -2.21
N GLU A 63 -31.85 29.74 -1.36
CA GLU A 63 -30.59 29.01 -1.25
C GLU A 63 -30.81 27.54 -1.66
N LEU A 64 -29.95 27.04 -2.54
CA LEU A 64 -29.89 25.63 -2.88
C LEU A 64 -28.93 24.92 -1.92
N VAL A 65 -29.42 23.98 -1.13
CA VAL A 65 -28.61 23.19 -0.22
C VAL A 65 -28.30 21.84 -0.84
N VAL A 66 -27.02 21.54 -1.01
CA VAL A 66 -26.52 20.20 -1.36
C VAL A 66 -26.44 19.39 -0.07
N VAL A 67 -27.46 18.59 0.18
CA VAL A 67 -27.58 17.77 1.39
C VAL A 67 -26.61 16.60 1.34
N ALA A 68 -26.44 15.99 0.16
CA ALA A 68 -25.43 14.97 -0.07
C ALA A 68 -25.02 14.93 -1.54
N LEU A 69 -23.76 14.55 -1.76
CA LEU A 69 -23.17 14.31 -3.08
C LEU A 69 -22.31 13.05 -3.00
N ALA A 70 -22.48 12.15 -3.96
CA ALA A 70 -21.64 10.96 -4.12
C ALA A 70 -21.29 10.76 -5.59
N GLY A 71 -20.01 10.69 -5.91
CA GLY A 71 -19.50 10.59 -7.27
C GLY A 71 -18.39 11.62 -7.51
N ASP A 72 -18.34 12.17 -8.71
CA ASP A 72 -17.35 13.18 -9.10
C ASP A 72 -17.71 14.55 -8.50
N MET A 73 -16.79 15.09 -7.70
CA MET A 73 -16.98 16.37 -7.00
C MET A 73 -17.04 17.56 -7.95
N ALA A 74 -16.26 17.56 -9.04
CA ALA A 74 -16.26 18.64 -10.02
C ALA A 74 -17.57 18.66 -10.81
N ILE A 75 -17.97 17.51 -11.36
CA ILE A 75 -19.19 17.36 -12.15
C ILE A 75 -20.40 17.68 -11.28
N GLY A 76 -20.47 17.11 -10.06
CA GLY A 76 -21.59 17.37 -9.15
C GLY A 76 -21.67 18.83 -8.71
N THR A 77 -20.54 19.46 -8.37
CA THR A 77 -20.52 20.89 -7.96
C THR A 77 -20.97 21.80 -9.11
N LEU A 78 -20.44 21.62 -10.32
CA LEU A 78 -20.80 22.43 -11.48
C LEU A 78 -22.25 22.21 -11.91
N SER A 79 -22.73 20.97 -11.88
CA SER A 79 -24.11 20.65 -12.25
C SER A 79 -25.11 21.18 -11.22
N ALA A 80 -24.79 21.12 -9.93
CA ALA A 80 -25.61 21.72 -8.88
C ALA A 80 -25.65 23.26 -8.98
N LEU A 81 -24.53 23.90 -9.35
CA LEU A 81 -24.48 25.34 -9.64
C LEU A 81 -25.38 25.71 -10.82
N ASN A 82 -25.25 24.99 -11.94
CA ASN A 82 -26.07 25.23 -13.13
C ASN A 82 -27.56 25.03 -12.80
N HIS A 83 -27.90 23.99 -12.04
CA HIS A 83 -29.25 23.75 -11.57
C HIS A 83 -29.77 24.89 -10.67
N GLY A 84 -28.95 25.39 -9.75
CA GLY A 84 -29.28 26.53 -8.90
C GLY A 84 -29.60 27.79 -9.71
N VAL A 85 -28.74 28.14 -10.68
CA VAL A 85 -28.93 29.28 -11.56
C VAL A 85 -30.17 29.11 -12.45
N ALA A 86 -30.35 27.93 -13.04
CA ALA A 86 -31.49 27.62 -13.91
C ALA A 86 -32.85 27.73 -13.20
N ASN A 87 -32.89 27.40 -11.91
CA ASN A 87 -34.10 27.40 -11.09
C ASN A 87 -34.26 28.69 -10.25
N GLY A 88 -33.41 29.69 -10.47
CA GLY A 88 -33.53 31.01 -9.84
C GLY A 88 -33.24 31.01 -8.34
N PHE A 89 -32.29 30.19 -7.89
CA PHE A 89 -31.67 30.35 -6.58
C PHE A 89 -30.64 31.50 -6.61
N ASP A 90 -30.34 32.08 -5.45
CA ASP A 90 -29.38 33.18 -5.27
C ASP A 90 -27.99 32.68 -4.82
N SER A 91 -27.98 31.54 -4.11
CA SER A 91 -26.76 30.89 -3.62
C SER A 91 -26.89 29.37 -3.61
N ILE A 92 -25.74 28.71 -3.52
CA ILE A 92 -25.65 27.28 -3.19
C ILE A 92 -24.82 27.11 -1.91
N ARG A 93 -25.22 26.16 -1.07
CA ARG A 93 -24.54 25.81 0.18
C ARG A 93 -24.37 24.30 0.30
N ALA A 94 -23.23 23.87 0.84
CA ALA A 94 -22.91 22.48 1.05
C ALA A 94 -22.10 22.30 2.34
N HIS A 95 -22.34 21.18 3.01
CA HIS A 95 -21.69 20.82 4.26
C HIS A 95 -20.61 19.78 3.98
N PHE A 96 -19.38 20.03 4.43
CA PHE A 96 -18.25 19.13 4.20
C PHE A 96 -17.55 18.77 5.51
N ASN A 97 -17.28 17.49 5.72
CA ASN A 97 -16.50 17.02 6.86
C ASN A 97 -14.98 17.27 6.71
N GLN A 98 -14.54 17.64 5.50
CA GLN A 98 -13.12 17.79 5.18
C GLN A 98 -12.79 19.19 4.65
N ARG A 99 -11.78 19.82 5.25
CA ARG A 99 -11.22 21.12 4.84
C ARG A 99 -10.66 21.13 3.40
N GLY A 100 -10.40 19.96 2.83
CA GLY A 100 -9.91 19.81 1.45
C GLY A 100 -10.89 20.34 0.39
N ALA A 101 -12.20 20.26 0.64
CA ALA A 101 -13.23 20.66 -0.30
C ALA A 101 -13.15 22.15 -0.67
N TYR A 102 -12.92 23.03 0.32
CA TYR A 102 -12.73 24.46 0.10
C TYR A 102 -11.59 24.73 -0.87
N ARG A 103 -10.42 24.13 -0.63
CA ARG A 103 -9.23 24.32 -1.48
C ARG A 103 -9.46 23.79 -2.89
N TYR A 104 -10.15 22.65 -3.03
CA TYR A 104 -10.47 22.07 -4.31
C TYR A 104 -11.39 23.00 -5.12
N ILE A 105 -12.50 23.44 -4.54
CA ILE A 105 -13.46 24.33 -5.21
C ILE A 105 -12.80 25.68 -5.56
N GLN A 106 -12.03 26.26 -4.64
CA GLN A 106 -11.39 27.55 -4.86
C GLN A 106 -10.27 27.48 -5.91
N ARG A 107 -9.40 26.46 -5.86
CA ARG A 107 -8.17 26.41 -6.69
C ARG A 107 -8.33 25.61 -7.97
N LYS A 108 -9.05 24.48 -7.92
CA LYS A 108 -9.23 23.59 -9.08
C LYS A 108 -10.43 24.02 -9.91
N LEU A 109 -11.58 24.27 -9.28
CA LEU A 109 -12.77 24.74 -9.99
C LEU A 109 -12.76 26.26 -10.20
N GLN A 110 -11.87 26.99 -9.52
CA GLN A 110 -11.72 28.44 -9.64
C GLN A 110 -13.04 29.19 -9.38
N LEU A 111 -13.81 28.71 -8.41
CA LEU A 111 -15.10 29.27 -8.01
C LEU A 111 -14.96 30.17 -6.78
N PRO A 112 -15.78 31.22 -6.65
CA PRO A 112 -15.75 32.18 -5.54
C PRO A 112 -16.42 31.61 -4.27
N VAL A 113 -15.92 30.49 -3.78
CA VAL A 113 -16.42 29.83 -2.58
C VAL A 113 -16.00 30.57 -1.31
N ARG A 114 -16.92 30.66 -0.36
CA ARG A 114 -16.70 31.22 0.97
C ARG A 114 -17.01 30.14 2.01
N GLU A 115 -16.20 30.09 3.05
CA GLU A 115 -16.52 29.32 4.25
C GLU A 115 -17.32 30.24 5.18
N ILE A 116 -18.59 29.90 5.44
CA ILE A 116 -19.51 30.74 6.21
C ILE A 116 -19.62 30.31 7.67
N GLU A 117 -19.43 29.02 7.94
CA GLU A 117 -19.43 28.47 9.29
C GLU A 117 -18.39 27.34 9.40
N THR A 118 -17.72 27.28 10.54
CA THR A 118 -16.77 26.22 10.87
C THR A 118 -17.12 25.66 12.24
N HIS A 119 -17.51 24.40 12.29
CA HIS A 119 -17.61 23.61 13.52
C HIS A 119 -16.45 22.61 13.57
N LYS A 120 -16.24 21.96 14.73
CA LYS A 120 -15.04 21.11 14.97
C LYS A 120 -14.75 20.10 13.84
N ASN A 121 -15.77 19.56 13.18
CA ASN A 121 -15.64 18.57 12.09
C ASN A 121 -16.54 18.89 10.88
N GLU A 122 -16.99 20.14 10.72
CA GLU A 122 -17.92 20.52 9.66
C GLU A 122 -17.61 21.90 9.12
N HIS A 123 -17.47 21.97 7.80
CA HIS A 123 -17.17 23.18 7.04
C HIS A 123 -18.37 23.48 6.15
N VAL A 124 -19.04 24.59 6.42
CA VAL A 124 -20.18 25.03 5.63
C VAL A 124 -19.68 25.98 4.56
N LEU A 125 -19.76 25.53 3.31
CA LEU A 125 -19.27 26.28 2.16
C LEU A 125 -20.44 26.83 1.38
N GLN A 126 -20.35 28.10 0.98
CA GLN A 126 -21.35 28.81 0.21
C GLN A 126 -20.73 29.47 -1.01
N ILE A 127 -21.44 29.42 -2.13
CA ILE A 127 -21.15 30.22 -3.33
C ILE A 127 -22.39 31.06 -3.62
N ARG A 128 -22.23 32.38 -3.65
CA ARG A 128 -23.28 33.30 -4.11
C ARG A 128 -23.15 33.47 -5.61
N PHE A 129 -24.25 33.39 -6.34
CA PHE A 129 -24.19 33.45 -7.80
C PHE A 129 -23.82 34.85 -8.31
N ASP A 130 -24.09 35.89 -7.53
CA ASP A 130 -23.62 37.25 -7.82
C ASP A 130 -22.09 37.36 -7.81
N ASP A 131 -21.42 36.61 -6.95
CA ASP A 131 -19.95 36.59 -6.86
C ASP A 131 -19.31 35.85 -8.05
N MET A 132 -20.08 35.02 -8.78
CA MET A 132 -19.61 34.34 -9.99
C MET A 132 -19.49 35.29 -11.20
N GLY A 133 -20.03 36.51 -11.11
CA GLY A 133 -20.06 37.49 -12.20
C GLY A 133 -18.73 38.16 -12.54
N GLY A 134 -17.65 37.91 -11.77
CA GLY A 134 -16.32 38.49 -12.01
C GLY A 134 -15.54 37.88 -13.19
N ARG A 135 -15.95 36.70 -13.69
CA ARG A 135 -15.42 36.14 -14.95
C ARG A 135 -16.44 36.45 -16.03
N SER A 136 -16.22 37.58 -16.70
CA SER A 136 -16.86 38.02 -17.94
C SER A 136 -18.18 37.30 -18.26
N LYS A 137 -19.30 37.85 -17.76
CA LYS A 137 -20.56 37.79 -18.52
C LYS A 137 -20.33 38.61 -19.79
N SER A 138 -19.62 38.06 -20.77
CA SER A 138 -19.60 38.59 -22.13
C SER A 138 -20.97 38.32 -22.73
N ASN A 139 -21.93 39.16 -22.36
CA ASN A 139 -23.13 39.37 -23.14
C ASN A 139 -22.71 40.25 -24.33
N SER A 140 -22.02 39.65 -25.31
CA SER A 140 -21.58 40.29 -26.55
C SER A 140 -22.77 40.53 -27.48
N ASN A 141 -23.78 41.26 -27.00
CA ASN A 141 -24.87 41.82 -27.80
C ASN A 141 -25.14 43.30 -27.50
N ALA A 142 -24.44 43.91 -26.54
CA ALA A 142 -24.46 45.35 -26.38
C ALA A 142 -23.36 45.98 -27.26
N LYS A 143 -23.67 46.18 -28.54
CA LYS A 143 -22.95 47.15 -29.36
C LYS A 143 -23.34 48.53 -28.83
N THR A 144 -22.62 49.03 -27.83
CA THR A 144 -22.77 50.44 -27.41
C THR A 144 -22.20 51.30 -28.53
N ILE A 145 -23.05 51.65 -29.50
CA ILE A 145 -22.75 52.69 -30.47
C ILE A 145 -23.02 54.02 -29.77
N THR A 146 -21.98 54.63 -29.21
CA THR A 146 -22.06 56.02 -28.77
C THR A 146 -21.97 56.90 -30.02
N THR A 147 -23.11 57.29 -30.59
CA THR A 147 -23.16 58.33 -31.64
C THR A 147 -23.11 59.71 -30.99
N THR A 148 -21.94 60.35 -30.97
CA THR A 148 -21.79 61.76 -30.62
C THR A 148 -21.53 62.57 -31.90
N THR A 149 -22.49 63.40 -32.31
CA THR A 149 -22.28 64.35 -33.42
C THR A 149 -21.62 65.61 -32.85
N ASN A 150 -20.29 65.65 -32.85
CA ASN A 150 -19.55 66.86 -32.49
C ASN A 150 -19.31 67.69 -33.75
N LYS A 151 -19.90 68.89 -33.84
CA LYS A 151 -19.70 69.85 -34.95
C LYS A 151 -18.40 70.67 -34.83
N ASN A 152 -17.56 70.39 -33.85
CA ASN A 152 -16.32 71.11 -33.63
C ASN A 152 -15.12 70.30 -34.12
N ASN A 153 -14.31 70.91 -35.00
CA ASN A 153 -13.11 70.35 -35.66
C ASN A 153 -11.93 70.02 -34.73
N SER A 154 -12.12 69.92 -33.41
CA SER A 154 -11.06 69.71 -32.42
C SER A 154 -11.34 68.46 -31.60
N LEU A 155 -10.45 67.47 -31.72
CA LEU A 155 -10.49 66.20 -30.99
C LEU A 155 -9.58 66.28 -29.76
N GLY A 156 -10.18 66.43 -28.58
CA GLY A 156 -9.47 66.32 -27.30
C GLY A 156 -9.50 64.88 -26.80
N ILE A 157 -8.32 64.26 -26.64
CA ILE A 157 -8.18 62.92 -26.06
C ILE A 157 -7.44 63.08 -24.73
N GLY A 158 -8.07 62.68 -23.63
CA GLY A 158 -7.45 62.66 -22.30
C GLY A 158 -7.33 61.24 -21.76
N GLY A 159 -6.17 60.88 -21.21
CA GLY A 159 -5.85 59.54 -20.74
C GLY A 159 -5.16 58.66 -21.79
N ASP A 160 -4.83 57.42 -21.41
CA ASP A 160 -4.22 56.43 -22.29
C ASP A 160 -5.27 55.89 -23.28
N ASN A 161 -5.10 56.21 -24.56
CA ASN A 161 -5.98 55.75 -25.63
C ASN A 161 -5.22 54.83 -26.58
N ASN A 162 -5.50 53.53 -26.48
CA ASN A 162 -4.87 52.48 -27.31
C ASN A 162 -5.61 52.24 -28.64
N GLY A 163 -6.56 53.12 -29.00
CA GLY A 163 -7.37 53.03 -30.21
C GLY A 163 -6.93 54.01 -31.31
N PHE A 164 -7.65 54.00 -32.43
CA PHE A 164 -7.46 54.95 -33.53
C PHE A 164 -8.35 56.18 -33.33
N ALA A 165 -7.77 57.38 -33.42
CA ALA A 165 -8.49 58.63 -33.21
C ALA A 165 -8.55 59.45 -34.50
N LEU A 166 -9.75 59.86 -34.89
CA LEU A 166 -9.99 60.56 -36.15
C LEU A 166 -10.77 61.85 -35.89
N SER A 167 -10.27 62.98 -36.42
CA SER A 167 -10.89 64.30 -36.32
C SER A 167 -11.24 64.85 -37.71
N GLY A 168 -12.25 65.73 -37.79
CA GLY A 168 -12.60 66.43 -39.04
C GLY A 168 -13.38 65.61 -40.07
N ILE A 169 -14.16 64.62 -39.65
CA ILE A 169 -14.85 63.66 -40.53
C ILE A 169 -16.30 64.07 -40.86
N GLU A 170 -16.66 65.34 -40.64
CA GLU A 170 -18.01 65.85 -40.93
C GLU A 170 -18.32 65.63 -42.43
N ASN A 171 -19.47 64.99 -42.72
CA ASN A 171 -19.89 64.58 -44.06
C ASN A 171 -18.91 63.65 -44.82
N SER A 172 -18.08 62.88 -44.11
CA SER A 172 -17.16 61.91 -44.72
C SER A 172 -17.54 60.47 -44.37
N ASP A 173 -17.57 59.59 -45.37
CA ASP A 173 -17.70 58.14 -45.16
C ASP A 173 -16.31 57.54 -44.90
N ILE A 174 -16.03 57.18 -43.64
CA ILE A 174 -14.78 56.48 -43.29
C ILE A 174 -15.00 54.98 -43.48
N ASN A 175 -14.40 54.41 -44.52
CA ASN A 175 -14.32 52.97 -44.67
C ASN A 175 -13.04 52.43 -44.03
N LEU A 176 -13.13 51.97 -42.78
CA LEU A 176 -12.02 51.35 -42.06
C LEU A 176 -12.07 49.83 -42.21
N SER A 177 -11.13 49.25 -42.95
CA SER A 177 -10.91 47.81 -43.02
C SER A 177 -9.70 47.44 -42.16
N MET A 178 -9.93 46.99 -40.93
CA MET A 178 -8.87 46.44 -40.08
C MET A 178 -8.67 44.96 -40.41
N THR A 179 -7.47 44.59 -40.84
CA THR A 179 -7.06 43.19 -41.01
C THR A 179 -6.41 42.68 -39.73
N ASP A 180 -6.77 41.49 -39.28
CA ASP A 180 -6.35 40.87 -38.02
C ASP A 180 -5.04 40.06 -38.11
N HIS A 181 -4.23 40.27 -39.16
CA HIS A 181 -3.02 39.48 -39.45
C HIS A 181 -2.07 39.31 -38.24
N GLY A 182 -1.92 40.35 -37.41
CA GLY A 182 -1.10 40.27 -36.19
C GLY A 182 -1.70 39.35 -35.11
N ALA A 183 -3.01 39.39 -34.92
CA ALA A 183 -3.70 38.52 -33.97
C ALA A 183 -3.66 37.06 -34.43
N MET A 184 -3.83 36.80 -35.74
CA MET A 184 -3.69 35.45 -36.30
C MET A 184 -2.26 34.91 -36.18
N ALA A 185 -1.24 35.74 -36.38
CA ALA A 185 0.16 35.33 -36.22
C ALA A 185 0.48 34.95 -34.77
N VAL A 186 -0.02 35.74 -33.80
CA VAL A 186 0.12 35.41 -32.37
C VAL A 186 -0.63 34.12 -32.04
N ALA A 187 -1.87 33.97 -32.52
CA ALA A 187 -2.65 32.75 -32.31
C ALA A 187 -1.96 31.51 -32.90
N GLY A 188 -1.36 31.62 -34.08
CA GLY A 188 -0.58 30.54 -34.70
C GLY A 188 0.63 30.13 -33.86
N LYS A 189 1.41 31.10 -33.37
CA LYS A 189 2.54 30.83 -32.46
C LYS A 189 2.09 30.20 -31.15
N THR A 190 1.02 30.70 -30.54
CA THR A 190 0.46 30.11 -29.32
C THR A 190 -0.01 28.68 -29.54
N ALA A 191 -0.62 28.38 -30.70
CA ALA A 191 -1.00 27.02 -31.06
C ALA A 191 0.22 26.12 -31.24
N GLU A 192 1.27 26.59 -31.93
CA GLU A 192 2.53 25.86 -32.10
C GLU A 192 3.21 25.57 -30.75
N GLU A 193 3.31 26.55 -29.87
CA GLU A 193 3.84 26.39 -28.52
C GLU A 193 3.01 25.38 -27.70
N ALA A 194 1.68 25.42 -27.81
CA ALA A 194 0.80 24.46 -27.14
C ALA A 194 0.99 23.03 -27.66
N PHE A 195 1.18 22.85 -28.97
CA PHE A 195 1.49 21.54 -29.55
C PHE A 195 2.87 21.03 -29.12
N ASN A 196 3.89 21.90 -29.14
CA ASN A 196 5.23 21.56 -28.67
C ASN A 196 5.22 21.18 -27.19
N PHE A 197 4.49 21.92 -26.37
CA PHE A 197 4.28 21.57 -24.96
C PHE A 197 3.59 20.21 -24.81
N GLY A 198 2.55 19.96 -25.62
CA GLY A 198 1.86 18.66 -25.65
C GLY A 198 2.79 17.50 -25.99
N ASN A 199 3.63 17.66 -27.02
CA ASN A 199 4.63 16.64 -27.40
C ASN A 199 5.65 16.41 -26.29
N ASN A 200 6.21 17.47 -25.71
CA ASN A 200 7.16 17.35 -24.60
C ASN A 200 6.54 16.65 -23.37
N ALA A 201 5.25 16.89 -23.10
CA ALA A 201 4.55 16.22 -22.02
C ALA A 201 4.32 14.72 -22.30
N LEU A 202 4.08 14.35 -23.57
CA LEU A 202 3.97 12.95 -23.98
C LEU A 202 5.33 12.24 -23.94
N ASP A 203 6.41 12.89 -24.37
CA ASP A 203 7.77 12.34 -24.29
C ASP A 203 8.17 12.08 -22.83
N LEU A 204 7.94 13.05 -21.93
CA LEU A 204 8.18 12.85 -20.50
C LEU A 204 7.33 11.71 -19.91
N ALA A 205 6.09 11.56 -20.36
CA ALA A 205 5.24 10.45 -19.93
C ALA A 205 5.79 9.10 -20.43
N SER A 206 6.27 9.04 -21.68
CA SER A 206 6.92 7.86 -22.25
C SER A 206 8.17 7.48 -21.45
N ASP A 207 9.07 8.44 -21.22
CA ASP A 207 10.30 8.24 -20.44
C ASP A 207 10.00 7.76 -19.01
N SER A 208 8.95 8.32 -18.38
CA SER A 208 8.53 7.89 -17.04
C SER A 208 7.98 6.47 -17.02
N VAL A 209 7.27 6.05 -18.07
CA VAL A 209 6.78 4.67 -18.21
C VAL A 209 7.96 3.73 -18.43
N ASP A 210 8.87 4.05 -19.33
CA ASP A 210 10.06 3.25 -19.61
C ASP A 210 10.95 3.09 -18.38
N ALA A 211 11.18 4.17 -17.62
CA ALA A 211 11.90 4.11 -16.35
C ALA A 211 11.21 3.20 -15.31
N SER A 212 9.88 3.24 -15.26
CA SER A 212 9.09 2.40 -14.34
C SER A 212 9.15 0.91 -14.73
N LEU A 213 9.09 0.61 -16.02
CA LEU A 213 9.21 -0.76 -16.53
C LEU A 213 10.62 -1.30 -16.30
N ASN A 214 11.67 -0.52 -16.62
CA ASN A 214 13.06 -0.88 -16.35
C ASN A 214 13.32 -1.11 -14.85
N PHE A 215 12.74 -0.29 -13.97
CA PHE A 215 12.83 -0.53 -12.54
C PHE A 215 12.18 -1.87 -12.13
N GLY A 216 10.99 -2.16 -12.67
CA GLY A 216 10.30 -3.43 -12.43
C GLY A 216 11.08 -4.65 -12.92
N GLU A 217 11.67 -4.56 -14.12
CA GLU A 217 12.52 -5.61 -14.70
C GLU A 217 13.74 -5.87 -13.83
N ASN A 218 14.48 -4.83 -13.45
CA ASN A 218 15.67 -4.96 -12.58
C ASN A 218 15.33 -5.52 -11.19
N ALA A 219 14.18 -5.13 -10.62
CA ALA A 219 13.74 -5.66 -9.33
C ALA A 219 13.37 -7.16 -9.41
N LEU A 220 12.73 -7.57 -10.52
CA LEU A 220 12.41 -8.99 -10.78
C LEU A 220 13.67 -9.81 -11.04
N ASP A 221 14.60 -9.30 -11.85
CA ASP A 221 15.88 -9.95 -12.11
C ASP A 221 16.69 -10.16 -10.81
N GLY A 222 16.78 -9.11 -9.98
CA GLY A 222 17.39 -9.21 -8.65
C GLY A 222 16.71 -10.24 -7.74
N ALA A 223 15.38 -10.33 -7.77
CA ALA A 223 14.63 -11.31 -6.99
C ALA A 223 14.87 -12.75 -7.48
N PHE A 224 14.94 -12.98 -8.80
CA PHE A 224 15.24 -14.29 -9.37
C PHE A 224 16.68 -14.71 -9.11
N SER A 225 17.65 -13.81 -9.29
CA SER A 225 19.07 -14.05 -8.99
C SER A 225 19.29 -14.39 -7.51
N PHE A 226 18.62 -13.68 -6.61
CA PHE A 226 18.63 -14.01 -5.18
C PHE A 226 18.00 -15.39 -4.91
N GLY A 227 16.85 -15.69 -5.51
CA GLY A 227 16.17 -16.98 -5.37
C GLY A 227 17.02 -18.16 -5.87
N GLU A 228 17.67 -17.99 -7.03
CA GLU A 228 18.62 -18.96 -7.59
C GLU A 228 19.80 -19.18 -6.64
N SER A 229 20.41 -18.10 -6.14
CA SER A 229 21.53 -18.18 -5.20
C SER A 229 21.14 -18.88 -3.88
N ALA A 230 19.96 -18.57 -3.35
CA ALA A 230 19.46 -19.20 -2.12
C ALA A 230 19.16 -20.70 -2.30
N LEU A 231 18.60 -21.08 -3.45
CA LEU A 231 18.37 -22.48 -3.79
C LEU A 231 19.69 -23.24 -4.03
N GLY A 232 20.65 -22.61 -4.71
CA GLY A 232 22.00 -23.15 -4.90
C GLY A 232 22.69 -23.43 -3.56
N ALA A 233 22.72 -22.44 -2.66
CA ALA A 233 23.30 -22.61 -1.33
C ALA A 233 22.60 -23.71 -0.50
N ASN A 234 21.27 -23.85 -0.62
CA ASN A 234 20.53 -24.93 0.02
C ASN A 234 20.84 -26.31 -0.58
N ALA A 235 21.05 -26.39 -1.90
CA ALA A 235 21.44 -27.62 -2.57
C ALA A 235 22.85 -28.05 -2.12
N ASP A 236 23.82 -27.12 -2.11
CA ASP A 236 25.19 -27.38 -1.65
C ASP A 236 25.23 -27.84 -0.19
N LEU A 237 24.46 -27.18 0.69
CA LEU A 237 24.34 -27.59 2.10
C LEU A 237 23.73 -28.98 2.24
N SER A 238 22.71 -29.29 1.44
CA SER A 238 22.07 -30.60 1.44
C SER A 238 23.03 -31.70 0.97
N GLU A 239 23.79 -31.44 -0.10
CA GLU A 239 24.81 -32.36 -0.60
C GLU A 239 25.91 -32.58 0.45
N TYR A 240 26.40 -31.52 1.08
CA TYR A 240 27.38 -31.61 2.16
C TYR A 240 26.87 -32.44 3.35
N ALA A 241 25.64 -32.17 3.80
CA ALA A 241 25.04 -32.88 4.92
C ALA A 241 24.83 -34.38 4.62
N ILE A 242 24.37 -34.70 3.41
CA ILE A 242 24.20 -36.09 2.95
C ILE A 242 25.56 -36.78 2.87
N GLY A 243 26.58 -36.12 2.31
CA GLY A 243 27.94 -36.65 2.22
C GLY A 243 28.55 -36.92 3.59
N ALA A 244 28.45 -35.96 4.51
CA ALA A 244 28.93 -36.10 5.88
C ALA A 244 28.23 -37.27 6.62
N ASN A 245 26.90 -37.39 6.46
CA ASN A 245 26.13 -38.47 7.08
C ASN A 245 26.46 -39.85 6.48
N THR A 246 26.73 -39.91 5.18
CA THR A 246 27.15 -41.13 4.48
C THR A 246 28.51 -41.58 4.99
N ASN A 247 29.49 -40.67 5.05
CA ASN A 247 30.83 -40.96 5.59
C ASN A 247 30.78 -41.40 7.06
N LEU A 248 29.96 -40.74 7.88
CA LEU A 248 29.76 -41.15 9.29
C LEU A 248 29.16 -42.55 9.39
N SER A 249 28.17 -42.87 8.55
CA SER A 249 27.53 -44.18 8.52
C SER A 249 28.51 -45.26 8.07
N GLU A 250 29.35 -44.99 7.07
CA GLU A 250 30.41 -45.90 6.62
C GLU A 250 31.41 -46.18 7.75
N HIS A 251 31.91 -45.14 8.43
CA HIS A 251 32.80 -45.31 9.59
C HIS A 251 32.15 -46.07 10.75
N ALA A 252 30.86 -45.85 11.01
CA ALA A 252 30.13 -46.59 12.03
C ALA A 252 29.99 -48.08 11.65
N ILE A 253 29.68 -48.39 10.39
CA ILE A 253 29.59 -49.77 9.88
C ILE A 253 30.94 -50.46 9.96
N ASP A 254 32.02 -49.79 9.55
CA ASP A 254 33.38 -50.35 9.61
C ASP A 254 33.81 -50.61 11.06
N SER A 255 33.47 -49.71 11.98
CA SER A 255 33.72 -49.90 13.42
C SER A 255 32.96 -51.10 13.97
N ILE A 256 31.68 -51.26 13.60
CA ILE A 256 30.86 -52.43 13.97
C ILE A 256 31.46 -53.72 13.41
N LYS A 257 31.89 -53.71 12.14
CA LYS A 257 32.50 -54.86 11.49
C LYS A 257 33.81 -55.27 12.17
N SER A 258 34.64 -54.30 12.53
CA SER A 258 35.88 -54.51 13.29
C SER A 258 35.59 -55.10 14.68
N MET A 259 34.63 -54.52 15.42
CA MET A 259 34.19 -55.05 16.71
C MET A 259 33.65 -56.47 16.61
N ALA A 260 32.82 -56.77 15.61
CA ALA A 260 32.29 -58.11 15.38
C ALA A 260 33.41 -59.12 15.09
N GLY A 261 34.43 -58.71 14.33
CA GLY A 261 35.65 -59.51 14.11
C GLY A 261 36.39 -59.80 15.42
N GLN A 262 36.66 -58.77 16.23
CA GLN A 262 37.31 -58.93 17.53
C GLN A 262 36.49 -59.79 18.51
N GLN A 263 35.16 -59.62 18.55
CA GLN A 263 34.28 -60.46 19.36
C GLN A 263 34.30 -61.92 18.91
N THR A 264 34.35 -62.18 17.60
CA THR A 264 34.46 -63.53 17.06
C THR A 264 35.76 -64.20 17.48
N GLU A 265 36.89 -63.50 17.36
CA GLU A 265 38.20 -64.02 17.79
C GLU A 265 38.27 -64.23 19.31
N THR A 266 37.73 -63.30 20.09
CA THR A 266 37.61 -63.45 21.55
C THR A 266 36.77 -64.67 21.91
N THR A 267 35.66 -64.89 21.21
CA THR A 267 34.78 -66.06 21.42
C THR A 267 35.50 -67.36 21.06
N LYS A 268 36.24 -67.41 19.94
CA LYS A 268 37.07 -68.56 19.57
C LYS A 268 38.12 -68.87 20.64
N ALA A 269 38.81 -67.85 21.15
CA ALA A 269 39.80 -68.00 22.21
C ALA A 269 39.17 -68.54 23.50
N ALA A 270 38.00 -68.03 23.89
CA ALA A 270 37.26 -68.52 25.05
C ALA A 270 36.81 -69.98 24.88
N ILE A 271 36.31 -70.37 23.70
CA ILE A 271 35.94 -71.76 23.39
C ILE A 271 37.17 -72.67 23.43
N ALA A 272 38.29 -72.26 22.83
CA ALA A 272 39.54 -73.03 22.86
C ALA A 272 40.04 -73.24 24.29
N MET A 273 39.98 -72.18 25.12
CA MET A 273 40.32 -72.25 26.54
C MET A 273 39.38 -73.19 27.31
N ALA A 274 38.07 -73.11 27.08
CA ALA A 274 37.09 -74.00 27.68
C ALA A 274 37.33 -75.47 27.29
N ASN A 275 37.62 -75.74 26.01
CA ASN A 275 37.97 -77.07 25.52
C ASN A 275 39.26 -77.60 26.15
N ALA A 276 40.30 -76.77 26.26
CA ALA A 276 41.54 -77.14 26.93
C ALA A 276 41.34 -77.45 28.42
N SER A 277 40.47 -76.68 29.10
CA SER A 277 40.12 -76.91 30.50
C SER A 277 39.33 -78.21 30.68
N LYS A 278 38.36 -78.48 29.79
CA LYS A 278 37.58 -79.73 29.80
C LYS A 278 38.44 -80.95 29.45
N ALA A 279 39.41 -80.82 28.56
CA ALA A 279 40.39 -81.86 28.27
C ALA A 279 41.26 -82.17 29.50
N ARG A 280 41.72 -81.14 30.23
CA ARG A 280 42.45 -81.31 31.49
C ARG A 280 41.62 -82.00 32.58
N GLU A 281 40.31 -81.74 32.65
CA GLU A 281 39.41 -82.48 33.54
C GLU A 281 39.27 -83.96 33.16
N GLN A 282 39.30 -84.30 31.87
CA GLN A 282 39.19 -85.68 31.38
C GLN A 282 40.50 -86.48 31.44
N THR A 283 41.67 -85.82 31.41
CA THR A 283 42.99 -86.48 31.47
C THR A 283 43.54 -86.69 32.88
N GLY A 284 42.70 -86.61 33.91
CA GLY A 284 42.96 -87.08 35.28
C GLY A 284 44.41 -87.03 35.75
N GLU A 285 44.81 -85.95 36.43
CA GLU A 285 46.01 -85.98 37.28
C GLU A 285 45.62 -85.94 38.75
N ASN A 286 45.57 -87.15 39.31
CA ASN A 286 45.55 -87.42 40.75
C ASN A 286 46.96 -87.83 41.25
N GLU A 287 48.01 -87.46 40.54
CA GLU A 287 49.39 -87.83 40.83
C GLU A 287 50.31 -86.60 40.84
N SER A 288 50.46 -85.97 42.00
CA SER A 288 51.70 -85.34 42.45
C SER A 288 51.35 -84.39 43.59
N ASN A 289 51.58 -84.83 44.82
CA ASN A 289 51.94 -84.03 46.01
C ASN A 289 51.86 -84.82 47.33
N ASN A 290 51.64 -86.14 47.30
CA ASN A 290 51.53 -86.93 48.54
C ASN A 290 52.89 -87.37 49.13
N GLU A 291 53.98 -87.43 48.35
CA GLU A 291 55.29 -87.83 48.90
C GLU A 291 55.97 -86.75 49.73
N LEU A 292 55.91 -85.48 49.30
CA LEU A 292 56.43 -84.35 50.08
C LEU A 292 55.62 -84.13 51.36
N LEU A 293 54.29 -84.22 51.29
CA LEU A 293 53.43 -84.08 52.47
C LEU A 293 53.60 -85.24 53.47
N LYS A 294 53.74 -86.50 53.00
CA LYS A 294 54.06 -87.63 53.89
C LYS A 294 55.43 -87.48 54.55
N ASN A 295 56.45 -87.07 53.82
CA ASN A 295 57.80 -86.94 54.38
C ASN A 295 57.88 -85.79 55.39
N VAL A 296 57.20 -84.66 55.12
CA VAL A 296 57.14 -83.54 56.07
C VAL A 296 56.32 -83.91 57.31
N SER A 297 55.16 -84.58 57.16
CA SER A 297 54.36 -84.97 58.34
C SER A 297 55.07 -86.00 59.22
N LEU A 298 55.82 -86.93 58.63
CA LEU A 298 56.62 -87.91 59.37
C LEU A 298 57.75 -87.23 60.15
N MET A 299 58.45 -86.26 59.55
CA MET A 299 59.54 -85.54 60.21
C MET A 299 59.06 -84.72 61.41
N VAL A 300 57.93 -84.02 61.24
CA VAL A 300 57.31 -83.22 62.32
C VAL A 300 56.81 -84.13 63.45
N GLY A 301 56.24 -85.30 63.13
CA GLY A 301 55.82 -86.29 64.13
C GLY A 301 56.98 -86.80 64.99
N ILE A 302 58.11 -87.14 64.37
CA ILE A 302 59.30 -87.63 65.08
C ILE A 302 59.86 -86.53 66.02
N LEU A 303 60.02 -85.29 65.52
CA LEU A 303 60.50 -84.17 66.34
C LEU A 303 59.57 -83.85 67.52
N GLY A 304 58.25 -83.89 67.32
CA GLY A 304 57.27 -83.68 68.38
C GLY A 304 57.35 -84.74 69.47
N THR A 305 57.50 -86.03 69.10
CA THR A 305 57.65 -87.11 70.10
C THR A 305 58.95 -87.03 70.88
N LEU A 306 60.07 -86.64 70.26
CA LEU A 306 61.36 -86.46 70.94
C LEU A 306 61.33 -85.30 71.95
N MET A 307 60.70 -84.17 71.59
CA MET A 307 60.51 -83.04 72.49
C MET A 307 59.64 -83.40 73.70
N THR A 308 58.58 -84.19 73.47
CA THR A 308 57.67 -84.64 74.55
C THR A 308 58.36 -85.63 75.49
N MET A 309 59.18 -86.55 74.97
CA MET A 309 60.03 -87.45 75.76
C MET A 309 61.09 -86.69 76.57
N ALA A 310 61.75 -85.69 75.98
CA ALA A 310 62.72 -84.84 76.68
C ALA A 310 62.07 -84.07 77.84
N TYR A 311 60.87 -83.53 77.62
CA TYR A 311 60.10 -82.85 78.66
C TYR A 311 59.70 -83.80 79.81
N LEU A 312 59.19 -85.00 79.50
CA LEU A 312 58.80 -86.00 80.50
C LEU A 312 59.99 -86.58 81.30
N VAL A 313 61.17 -86.69 80.70
CA VAL A 313 62.40 -87.13 81.39
C VAL A 313 62.99 -86.03 82.28
N SER A 314 62.84 -84.76 81.89
CA SER A 314 63.27 -83.61 82.71
C SER A 314 62.31 -83.30 83.89
N GLY A 315 61.05 -83.72 83.82
CA GLY A 315 60.03 -83.52 84.86
C GLY A 315 60.02 -84.55 86.00
N ARG A 316 60.88 -85.59 85.96
CA ARG A 316 60.92 -86.69 86.96
C ARG A 316 62.06 -86.57 87.99
N LYS A 317 62.75 -85.44 88.07
CA LYS A 317 63.73 -85.14 89.13
C LYS A 317 63.36 -83.86 89.88
N LYS A 318 62.34 -83.96 90.75
CA LYS A 318 62.21 -83.24 92.03
C LYS A 318 61.35 -84.07 92.96
#